data_AF-A0A495JEG3-F1
#
_entry.id   AF-A0A495JEG3-F1
#
_cell.length_a   1.000
_cell.length_b   1.000
_cell.length_c   1.000
_cell.angle_alpha   90.00
_cell.angle_beta   90.00
_cell.angle_gamma   90.00
#
_symmetry.space_group_name_H-M   'P 1'
#
loop_
_entity.id
_entity.type
_entity.pdbx_description
1 polymer ?
#
loop_
_entity_poly.entity_id
_entity_poly.type
_entity_poly.pdbx_seq_one_letter_code
_entity_poly.pdbx_strand_id
1 'polypeptide(L)'
;MLRVDPIHTLTSSLTPTLASGEAANPPPFTVSTIFTQTRLDGWIAVGLVLAAGLYLYGVHRLRVRGDHWPVSRTVLFIGPGLGSIAAVTVSGLHAYDTTLLSVHMIQHMVLSMVAPIFLALGAPITLALRTVTGAPRRRLLAVLHSRVARVFSFPLFAFGLFVVNPFVLYFTGLYRITLEHPFAHELIHAHFILTGCLFFWPLVGHDPLPNRWPYPARALLMLLSVPFHTVLGLTVMQSSTLFGGDWYPSLALGWADPWADQKVAGGVLWAGGEFVSVTMIAVLVLQWVRQSEREARRIDRELDRQEARERAAAASSGGTAT
;
A
#
# COMPACT_ATOMS: atom_id res chain seq x y z
N MET A 1 -50.29 -54.81 -35.12
CA MET A 1 -50.00 -55.04 -33.69
C MET A 1 -48.65 -55.74 -33.59
N LEU A 2 -47.60 -55.02 -33.20
CA LEU A 2 -46.31 -55.60 -32.79
C LEU A 2 -45.67 -54.59 -31.83
N ARG A 3 -45.82 -54.88 -30.54
CA ARG A 3 -45.27 -54.15 -29.41
C ARG A 3 -43.83 -54.62 -29.25
N VAL A 4 -42.87 -53.72 -29.43
CA VAL A 4 -41.45 -53.98 -29.18
C VAL A 4 -41.05 -53.07 -28.04
N ASP A 5 -40.82 -53.65 -26.87
CA ASP A 5 -40.25 -52.95 -25.71
C ASP A 5 -38.74 -52.79 -25.90
N PRO A 6 -38.16 -51.60 -25.70
CA PRO A 6 -36.72 -51.46 -25.54
C PRO A 6 -36.34 -51.52 -24.06
N ILE A 7 -35.57 -52.56 -23.72
CA ILE A 7 -34.73 -52.62 -22.54
C ILE A 7 -33.58 -51.60 -22.75
N HIS A 8 -33.66 -50.45 -22.10
CA HIS A 8 -32.50 -49.59 -21.86
C HIS A 8 -32.27 -49.48 -20.36
N THR A 9 -31.41 -50.39 -19.89
CA THR A 9 -30.31 -50.14 -18.95
C THR A 9 -30.43 -48.89 -18.08
N LEU A 10 -30.67 -49.15 -16.78
CA LEU A 10 -30.34 -48.28 -15.66
C LEU A 10 -28.84 -47.98 -15.66
N THR A 11 -28.40 -47.06 -16.50
CA THR A 11 -27.10 -46.42 -16.34
C THR A 11 -27.30 -45.30 -15.34
N SER A 12 -26.94 -45.58 -14.10
CA SER A 12 -26.70 -44.57 -13.07
C SER A 12 -25.66 -43.58 -13.62
N SER A 13 -26.13 -42.47 -14.20
CA SER A 13 -25.33 -41.28 -14.32
C SER A 13 -25.42 -40.57 -12.98
N LEU A 14 -24.41 -40.78 -12.14
CA LEU A 14 -24.01 -39.85 -11.10
C LEU A 14 -23.76 -38.50 -11.77
N THR A 15 -24.81 -37.70 -11.95
CA THR A 15 -24.64 -36.26 -12.15
C THR A 15 -23.97 -35.76 -10.88
N PRO A 16 -22.75 -35.22 -10.93
CA PRO A 16 -22.23 -34.53 -9.77
C PRO A 16 -23.22 -33.39 -9.54
N THR A 17 -23.90 -33.42 -8.40
CA THR A 17 -24.60 -32.27 -7.85
C THR A 17 -23.53 -31.26 -7.47
N LEU A 18 -22.91 -30.64 -8.48
CA LEU A 18 -22.31 -29.34 -8.33
C LEU A 18 -23.47 -28.44 -7.95
N ALA A 19 -23.43 -27.99 -6.69
CA ALA A 19 -24.36 -27.05 -6.11
C ALA A 19 -24.50 -25.81 -7.02
N SER A 20 -25.41 -25.89 -7.98
CA SER A 20 -25.90 -24.77 -8.75
C SER A 20 -27.10 -24.21 -7.99
N GLY A 21 -26.88 -23.14 -7.21
CA GLY A 21 -27.97 -22.34 -6.65
C GLY A 21 -27.73 -21.89 -5.22
N GLU A 22 -26.92 -20.84 -5.05
CA GLU A 22 -27.08 -19.75 -4.06
C GLU A 22 -25.85 -18.84 -4.12
N ALA A 23 -25.72 -18.05 -5.19
CA ALA A 23 -25.00 -16.78 -5.08
C ALA A 23 -25.94 -15.79 -4.38
N ALA A 24 -26.35 -16.13 -3.14
CA ALA A 24 -27.08 -15.20 -2.31
C ALA A 24 -26.12 -14.05 -1.99
N ASN A 25 -26.49 -12.84 -2.39
CA ASN A 25 -25.79 -11.63 -1.99
C ASN A 25 -25.47 -11.69 -0.48
N PRO A 26 -24.30 -11.17 -0.06
CA PRO A 26 -23.90 -11.29 1.33
C PRO A 26 -24.98 -10.65 2.25
N PRO A 27 -25.19 -11.21 3.45
CA PRO A 27 -26.13 -10.64 4.41
C PRO A 27 -25.69 -9.22 4.79
N PRO A 28 -26.55 -8.42 5.44
CA PRO A 28 -26.20 -7.06 5.87
C PRO A 28 -24.82 -6.99 6.52
N PHE A 29 -24.02 -6.01 6.11
CA PHE A 29 -22.65 -5.87 6.61
C PHE A 29 -22.64 -5.75 8.13
N THR A 30 -21.87 -6.61 8.80
CA THR A 30 -21.61 -6.50 10.24
C THR A 30 -20.10 -6.51 10.47
N VAL A 31 -19.64 -5.76 11.49
CA VAL A 31 -18.22 -5.71 11.85
C VAL A 31 -17.69 -7.10 12.23
N SER A 32 -18.54 -7.95 12.80
CA SER A 32 -18.20 -9.36 13.08
C SER A 32 -17.85 -10.15 11.82
N THR A 33 -18.45 -9.85 10.66
CA THR A 33 -18.19 -10.58 9.42
C THR A 33 -16.73 -10.50 8.99
N ILE A 34 -16.02 -9.41 9.36
CA ILE A 34 -14.58 -9.24 9.13
C ILE A 34 -13.79 -10.38 9.78
N PHE A 35 -14.19 -10.83 10.97
CA PHE A 35 -13.44 -11.83 11.75
C PHE A 35 -13.93 -13.26 11.56
N THR A 36 -15.16 -13.45 11.06
CA THR A 36 -15.79 -14.78 10.99
C THR A 36 -15.65 -15.46 9.64
N GLN A 37 -15.32 -14.71 8.58
CA GLN A 37 -15.14 -15.26 7.24
C GLN A 37 -13.72 -15.00 6.74
N THR A 38 -13.12 -15.99 6.09
CA THR A 38 -11.76 -15.90 5.54
C THR A 38 -11.70 -16.58 4.18
N ARG A 39 -11.11 -15.92 3.20
CA ARG A 39 -10.92 -16.41 1.83
C ARG A 39 -9.46 -16.30 1.42
N LEU A 40 -8.86 -17.45 1.11
CA LEU A 40 -7.42 -17.59 0.81
C LEU A 40 -7.15 -18.00 -0.65
N ASP A 41 -8.15 -17.85 -1.51
CA ASP A 41 -8.17 -18.31 -2.89
C ASP A 41 -7.61 -17.31 -3.91
N GLY A 42 -7.42 -16.04 -3.52
CA GLY A 42 -6.89 -14.99 -4.42
C GLY A 42 -5.37 -14.97 -4.57
N TRP A 43 -4.87 -14.42 -5.68
CA TRP A 43 -3.43 -14.26 -5.93
C TRP A 43 -2.75 -13.34 -4.91
N ILE A 44 -3.49 -12.39 -4.34
CA ILE A 44 -3.00 -11.52 -3.27
C ILE A 44 -2.65 -12.33 -2.02
N ALA A 45 -3.44 -13.34 -1.66
CA ALA A 45 -3.14 -14.20 -0.51
C ALA A 45 -1.83 -14.96 -0.72
N VAL A 46 -1.59 -15.47 -1.93
CA VAL A 46 -0.32 -16.09 -2.31
C VAL A 46 0.83 -15.08 -2.19
N GLY A 47 0.64 -13.86 -2.72
CA GLY A 47 1.61 -12.77 -2.62
C GLY A 47 1.95 -12.41 -1.17
N LEU A 48 0.96 -12.36 -0.28
CA LEU A 48 1.11 -12.11 1.15
C LEU A 48 1.97 -13.19 1.83
N VAL A 49 1.65 -14.47 1.60
CA VAL A 49 2.40 -15.60 2.18
C VAL A 49 3.83 -15.61 1.66
N LEU A 50 4.04 -15.38 0.36
CA LEU A 50 5.37 -15.28 -0.23
C LEU A 50 6.17 -14.10 0.33
N ALA A 51 5.56 -12.92 0.46
CA ALA A 51 6.21 -11.75 1.03
C ALA A 51 6.59 -11.96 2.50
N ALA A 52 5.68 -12.52 3.30
CA ALA A 52 5.94 -12.87 4.70
C ALA A 52 7.06 -13.89 4.82
N GLY A 53 7.00 -14.97 4.05
CA GLY A 53 8.00 -16.03 4.03
C GLY A 53 9.39 -15.53 3.65
N LEU A 54 9.49 -14.76 2.57
CA LEU A 54 10.77 -14.18 2.12
C LEU A 54 11.33 -13.18 3.14
N TYR A 55 10.49 -12.34 3.74
CA TYR A 55 10.92 -11.38 4.76
C TYR A 55 11.42 -12.10 6.02
N LEU A 56 10.64 -13.03 6.57
CA LEU A 56 11.02 -13.79 7.76
C LEU A 56 12.25 -14.67 7.52
N TYR A 57 12.37 -15.28 6.33
CA TYR A 57 13.57 -16.00 5.93
C TYR A 57 14.81 -15.08 5.91
N GLY A 58 14.66 -13.87 5.37
CA GLY A 58 15.72 -12.86 5.38
C GLY A 58 16.16 -12.49 6.79
N VAL A 59 15.20 -12.22 7.69
CA VAL A 59 15.47 -11.91 9.11
C VAL A 59 16.17 -13.09 9.79
N HIS A 60 15.67 -14.31 9.59
CA HIS A 60 16.27 -15.53 10.14
C HIS A 60 17.72 -15.70 9.66
N ARG A 61 17.99 -15.50 8.35
CA ARG A 61 19.33 -15.61 7.79
C ARG A 61 20.31 -14.62 8.42
N LEU A 62 19.89 -13.37 8.64
CA LEU A 62 20.73 -12.37 9.31
C LEU A 62 21.01 -12.79 10.76
N ARG A 63 19.98 -13.24 11.47
CA ARG A 63 20.11 -13.68 12.87
C ARG A 63 21.08 -14.86 13.02
N VAL A 64 21.00 -15.86 12.14
CA VAL A 64 21.92 -17.01 12.13
C VAL A 64 23.37 -16.59 11.82
N ARG A 65 23.57 -15.52 11.03
CA ARG A 65 24.89 -14.95 10.76
C ARG A 65 25.44 -14.09 11.92
N GLY A 66 24.67 -13.85 12.97
CA GLY A 66 25.03 -12.96 14.07
C GLY A 66 24.76 -11.48 13.80
N ASP A 67 24.10 -11.15 12.69
CA ASP A 67 23.76 -9.78 12.32
C ASP A 67 22.53 -9.28 13.10
N HIS A 68 22.59 -8.04 13.59
CA HIS A 68 21.43 -7.41 14.22
C HIS A 68 20.43 -6.89 13.17
N TRP A 69 19.15 -7.23 13.35
CA TRP A 69 18.00 -6.67 12.64
C TRP A 69 16.98 -6.14 13.66
N PRO A 70 16.53 -4.88 13.56
CA PRO A 70 15.59 -4.31 14.52
C PRO A 70 14.22 -5.04 14.47
N VAL A 71 13.77 -5.55 15.62
CA VAL A 71 12.48 -6.26 15.74
C VAL A 71 11.30 -5.39 15.33
N SER A 72 11.37 -4.08 15.59
CA SER A 72 10.34 -3.12 15.19
C SER A 72 10.08 -3.13 13.68
N ARG A 73 11.10 -3.31 12.84
CA ARG A 73 10.93 -3.40 11.38
C ARG A 73 10.12 -4.63 10.99
N THR A 74 10.41 -5.77 11.61
CA THR A 74 9.66 -7.01 11.37
C THR A 74 8.21 -6.89 11.83
N VAL A 75 7.99 -6.32 13.02
CA VAL A 75 6.63 -6.11 13.55
C VAL A 75 5.83 -5.18 12.65
N LEU A 76 6.41 -4.06 12.20
CA LEU A 76 5.74 -3.10 11.30
C LEU A 76 5.46 -3.71 9.91
N PHE A 77 6.40 -4.48 9.36
CA PHE A 77 6.23 -5.12 8.06
C PHE A 77 5.14 -6.20 8.08
N ILE A 78 5.19 -7.12 9.06
CA ILE A 78 4.27 -8.26 9.13
C ILE A 78 2.91 -7.85 9.68
N GLY A 79 2.89 -7.07 10.76
CA GLY A 79 1.67 -6.68 11.48
C GLY A 79 0.81 -5.71 10.65
N PRO A 80 1.04 -4.40 10.73
CA PRO A 80 0.23 -3.44 9.98
C PRO A 80 0.59 -3.36 8.48
N GLY A 81 1.76 -3.81 8.03
CA GLY A 81 2.10 -3.85 6.60
C GLY A 81 1.32 -4.92 5.84
N LEU A 82 1.69 -6.19 6.02
CA LEU A 82 1.00 -7.32 5.38
C LEU A 82 -0.37 -7.61 6.01
N GLY A 83 -0.51 -7.46 7.33
CA GLY A 83 -1.78 -7.72 8.01
C GLY A 83 -2.89 -6.75 7.63
N SER A 84 -2.61 -5.50 7.26
CA SER A 84 -3.67 -4.59 6.75
C SER A 84 -4.13 -4.98 5.34
N ILE A 85 -3.23 -5.43 4.47
CA ILE A 85 -3.58 -6.00 3.16
C ILE A 85 -4.46 -7.24 3.38
N ALA A 86 -4.04 -8.17 4.26
CA ALA A 86 -4.83 -9.35 4.59
C ALA A 86 -6.20 -8.98 5.16
N ALA A 87 -6.25 -7.97 6.04
CA ALA A 87 -7.50 -7.53 6.67
C ALA A 87 -8.53 -7.02 5.66
N VAL A 88 -8.14 -6.47 4.51
CA VAL A 88 -9.10 -6.02 3.50
C VAL A 88 -9.29 -7.02 2.35
N THR A 89 -8.30 -7.85 2.03
CA THR A 89 -8.36 -8.77 0.87
C THR A 89 -8.68 -10.23 1.20
N VAL A 90 -8.45 -10.66 2.44
CA VAL A 90 -8.59 -12.06 2.86
C VAL A 90 -9.72 -12.24 3.89
N SER A 91 -10.09 -11.16 4.59
CA SER A 91 -11.18 -11.18 5.56
C SER A 91 -12.56 -11.20 4.89
N GLY A 92 -13.62 -11.34 5.69
CA GLY A 92 -14.99 -11.21 5.21
C GLY A 92 -15.30 -9.87 4.56
N LEU A 93 -14.48 -8.83 4.78
CA LEU A 93 -14.61 -7.54 4.09
C LEU A 93 -14.47 -7.68 2.55
N HIS A 94 -13.67 -8.63 2.09
CA HIS A 94 -13.48 -8.88 0.66
C HIS A 94 -14.77 -9.30 -0.04
N ALA A 95 -15.66 -10.02 0.66
CA ALA A 95 -16.96 -10.42 0.09
C ALA A 95 -17.88 -9.23 -0.20
N TYR A 96 -17.63 -8.07 0.39
CA TYR A 96 -18.46 -6.87 0.24
C TYR A 96 -17.90 -5.84 -0.74
N ASP A 97 -16.67 -6.02 -1.21
CA ASP A 97 -15.97 -5.05 -2.05
C ASP A 97 -16.71 -4.74 -3.36
N THR A 98 -17.25 -5.77 -4.01
CA THR A 98 -18.06 -5.61 -5.23
C THR A 98 -19.55 -5.34 -4.94
N THR A 99 -19.94 -5.22 -3.68
CA THR A 99 -21.34 -5.00 -3.26
C THR A 99 -21.60 -3.64 -2.65
N LEU A 100 -20.57 -3.02 -2.05
CA LEU A 100 -20.61 -1.71 -1.44
C LEU A 100 -19.39 -0.91 -1.92
N LEU A 101 -19.65 0.21 -2.59
CA LEU A 101 -18.62 1.15 -3.02
C LEU A 101 -17.87 1.73 -1.80
N SER A 102 -18.52 1.87 -0.64
CA SER A 102 -17.85 2.31 0.58
C SER A 102 -16.78 1.33 1.05
N VAL A 103 -17.06 0.03 1.00
CA VAL A 103 -16.10 -1.03 1.32
C VAL A 103 -14.96 -1.01 0.31
N HIS A 104 -15.28 -0.88 -0.98
CA HIS A 104 -14.29 -0.71 -2.05
C HIS A 104 -13.33 0.45 -1.77
N MET A 105 -13.85 1.62 -1.37
CA MET A 105 -13.01 2.76 -1.02
C MET A 105 -12.12 2.48 0.20
N ILE A 106 -12.63 1.79 1.23
CA ILE A 106 -11.83 1.38 2.38
C ILE A 106 -10.67 0.47 1.91
N GLN A 107 -10.95 -0.52 1.07
CA GLN A 107 -9.91 -1.41 0.55
C GLN A 107 -8.84 -0.63 -0.18
N HIS A 108 -9.25 0.21 -1.14
CA HIS A 108 -8.33 1.02 -1.93
C HIS A 108 -7.49 1.96 -1.07
N MET A 109 -8.07 2.61 -0.04
CA MET A 109 -7.32 3.48 0.88
C MET A 109 -6.29 2.69 1.71
N VAL A 110 -6.68 1.52 2.23
CA VAL A 110 -5.76 0.67 3.00
C VAL A 110 -4.62 0.16 2.12
N LEU A 111 -4.93 -0.32 0.92
CA LEU A 111 -3.97 -0.90 -0.01
C LEU A 111 -3.02 0.14 -0.60
N SER A 112 -3.48 1.37 -0.85
CA SER A 112 -2.67 2.42 -1.50
C SER A 112 -1.93 3.34 -0.52
N MET A 113 -2.40 3.45 0.72
CA MET A 113 -1.83 4.39 1.69
C MET A 113 -1.31 3.68 2.94
N VAL A 114 -2.17 2.95 3.64
CA VAL A 114 -1.84 2.39 4.95
C VAL A 114 -0.77 1.29 4.83
N ALA A 115 -1.04 0.25 4.04
CA ALA A 115 -0.11 -0.87 3.89
C ALA A 115 1.26 -0.43 3.37
N PRO A 116 1.37 0.38 2.30
CA PRO A 116 2.66 0.80 1.77
C PRO A 116 3.54 1.56 2.76
N ILE A 117 2.97 2.39 3.64
CA ILE A 117 3.72 3.10 4.69
C ILE A 117 4.37 2.09 5.64
N PHE A 118 3.61 1.12 6.13
CA PHE A 118 4.13 0.12 7.08
C PHE A 118 5.09 -0.88 6.42
N LEU A 119 4.84 -1.25 5.16
CA LEU A 119 5.79 -2.02 4.37
C LEU A 119 7.12 -1.27 4.21
N ALA A 120 7.09 0.03 3.95
CA ALA A 120 8.29 0.86 3.83
C ALA A 120 9.11 0.91 5.14
N LEU A 121 8.43 1.02 6.29
CA LEU A 121 9.07 1.01 7.61
C LEU A 121 9.77 -0.32 7.90
N GLY A 122 9.31 -1.41 7.28
CA GLY A 122 9.96 -2.71 7.29
C GLY A 122 11.32 -2.77 6.59
N ALA A 123 11.65 -1.77 5.76
CA ALA A 123 12.88 -1.72 4.94
C ALA A 123 13.21 -3.03 4.19
N PRO A 124 12.24 -3.60 3.43
CA PRO A 124 12.41 -4.89 2.77
C PRO A 124 13.54 -4.90 1.73
N ILE A 125 13.83 -3.80 1.04
CA ILE A 125 14.94 -3.75 0.08
C ILE A 125 16.28 -3.86 0.82
N THR A 126 16.43 -3.16 1.95
CA THR A 126 17.62 -3.22 2.79
C THR A 126 17.83 -4.64 3.30
N LEU A 127 16.75 -5.30 3.75
CA LEU A 127 16.80 -6.69 4.20
C LEU A 127 17.25 -7.62 3.06
N ALA A 128 16.66 -7.48 1.88
CA ALA A 128 17.05 -8.25 0.70
C ALA A 128 18.54 -8.05 0.36
N LEU A 129 19.01 -6.81 0.30
CA LEU A 129 20.41 -6.48 -0.04
C LEU A 129 21.44 -6.98 0.99
N ARG A 130 21.07 -7.06 2.27
CA ARG A 130 21.91 -7.63 3.35
C ARG A 130 21.88 -9.15 3.37
N THR A 131 20.79 -9.75 2.90
CA THR A 131 20.61 -11.20 2.94
C THR A 131 21.21 -11.84 1.70
N VAL A 132 20.84 -11.47 0.47
CA VAL A 132 21.29 -12.16 -0.75
C VAL A 132 22.76 -11.87 -1.10
N THR A 133 23.47 -12.86 -1.66
CA THR A 133 24.90 -12.78 -2.01
C THR A 133 25.14 -13.25 -3.45
N GLY A 134 26.24 -12.82 -4.08
CA GLY A 134 26.62 -13.27 -5.43
C GLY A 134 25.72 -12.73 -6.55
N ALA A 135 25.32 -13.60 -7.48
CA ALA A 135 24.56 -13.21 -8.67
C ALA A 135 23.17 -12.62 -8.36
N PRO A 136 22.35 -13.16 -7.43
CA PRO A 136 21.08 -12.54 -7.04
C PRO A 136 21.23 -11.11 -6.52
N ARG A 137 22.26 -10.83 -5.72
CA ARG A 137 22.54 -9.47 -5.22
C ARG A 137 22.87 -8.50 -6.37
N ARG A 138 23.69 -8.95 -7.33
CA ARG A 138 24.02 -8.14 -8.52
C ARG A 138 22.77 -7.85 -9.37
N ARG A 139 21.89 -8.84 -9.56
CA ARG A 139 20.61 -8.65 -10.28
C ARG A 139 19.71 -7.65 -9.56
N LEU A 140 19.55 -7.79 -8.24
CA LEU A 140 18.75 -6.86 -7.44
C LEU A 140 19.29 -5.43 -7.55
N LEU A 141 20.62 -5.25 -7.42
CA LEU A 141 21.24 -3.95 -7.61
C LEU A 141 21.05 -3.42 -9.04
N ALA A 142 21.16 -4.26 -10.07
CA ALA A 142 20.93 -3.86 -11.46
C ALA A 142 19.50 -3.38 -11.69
N VAL A 143 18.50 -4.05 -11.09
CA VAL A 143 17.09 -3.62 -11.13
C VAL A 143 16.92 -2.27 -10.42
N LEU A 144 17.44 -2.12 -9.20
CA LEU A 144 17.34 -0.87 -8.43
C LEU A 144 18.03 0.33 -9.09
N HIS A 145 19.11 0.10 -9.85
CA HIS A 145 19.84 1.14 -10.58
C HIS A 145 19.38 1.30 -12.04
N SER A 146 18.39 0.53 -12.48
CA SER A 146 17.85 0.60 -13.84
C SER A 146 17.21 1.97 -14.13
N ARG A 147 17.13 2.34 -15.41
CA ARG A 147 16.44 3.57 -15.83
C ARG A 147 14.97 3.55 -15.44
N VAL A 148 14.32 2.39 -15.57
CA VAL A 148 12.91 2.18 -15.17
C VAL A 148 12.74 2.47 -13.68
N ALA A 149 13.54 1.83 -12.81
CA ALA A 149 13.47 2.07 -11.38
C ALA A 149 13.72 3.55 -11.02
N ARG A 150 14.63 4.22 -11.73
CA ARG A 150 14.92 5.65 -11.52
C ARG A 150 13.74 6.56 -11.90
N VAL A 151 13.02 6.25 -12.97
CA VAL A 151 11.81 6.99 -13.38
C VAL A 151 10.68 6.75 -12.40
N PHE A 152 10.37 5.50 -12.09
CA PHE A 152 9.26 5.15 -11.19
C PHE A 152 9.51 5.54 -9.73
N SER A 153 10.78 5.60 -9.30
CA SER A 153 11.16 6.08 -7.96
C SER A 153 11.39 7.60 -7.92
N PHE A 154 11.24 8.32 -9.04
CA PHE A 154 11.35 9.78 -9.03
C PHE A 154 10.14 10.37 -8.31
N PRO A 155 10.30 11.18 -7.24
CA PRO A 155 9.18 11.55 -6.38
C PRO A 155 8.01 12.24 -7.08
N LEU A 156 8.26 13.10 -8.09
CA LEU A 156 7.17 13.74 -8.85
C LEU A 156 6.44 12.79 -9.78
N PHE A 157 7.14 11.80 -10.35
CA PHE A 157 6.50 10.79 -11.18
C PHE A 157 5.64 9.86 -10.31
N ALA A 158 6.18 9.41 -9.18
CA ALA A 158 5.42 8.61 -8.21
C ALA A 158 4.21 9.37 -7.66
N PHE A 159 4.36 10.66 -7.34
CA PHE A 159 3.25 11.54 -6.95
C PHE A 159 2.18 11.64 -8.04
N GLY A 160 2.59 11.93 -9.28
CA GLY A 160 1.67 12.02 -10.41
C GLY A 160 0.91 10.72 -10.63
N LEU A 161 1.60 9.58 -10.58
CA LEU A 161 0.99 8.26 -10.71
C LEU A 161 -0.01 7.98 -9.57
N PHE A 162 0.37 8.30 -8.33
CA PHE A 162 -0.48 8.13 -7.14
C PHE A 162 -1.75 8.98 -7.22
N VAL A 163 -1.65 10.24 -7.66
CA VAL A 163 -2.78 11.15 -7.81
C VAL A 163 -3.66 10.78 -9.00
N VAL A 164 -3.08 10.47 -10.16
CA VAL A 164 -3.84 10.29 -11.40
C VAL A 164 -4.55 8.93 -11.46
N ASN A 165 -3.93 7.87 -10.92
CA ASN A 165 -4.49 6.51 -11.00
C ASN A 165 -5.96 6.39 -10.52
N PRO A 166 -6.36 6.90 -9.34
CA PRO A 166 -7.75 6.78 -8.91
C PRO A 166 -8.72 7.58 -9.80
N PHE A 167 -8.32 8.73 -10.35
CA PHE A 167 -9.14 9.45 -11.33
C PHE A 167 -9.31 8.62 -12.60
N VAL A 168 -8.24 8.01 -13.09
CA VAL A 168 -8.29 7.12 -14.26
C VAL A 168 -9.19 5.92 -13.99
N LEU A 169 -9.12 5.28 -12.82
CA LEU A 169 -9.99 4.16 -12.50
C LEU A 169 -11.47 4.56 -12.56
N TYR A 170 -11.84 5.63 -11.86
CA TYR A 170 -13.25 5.99 -11.63
C TYR A 170 -13.91 6.77 -12.77
N PHE A 171 -13.15 7.60 -13.50
CA PHE A 171 -13.69 8.39 -14.62
C PHE A 171 -13.51 7.73 -15.98
N THR A 172 -13.04 6.49 -16.02
CA THR A 172 -13.01 5.66 -17.23
C THR A 172 -13.85 4.41 -17.04
N GLY A 173 -13.98 3.59 -18.10
CA GLY A 173 -14.65 2.29 -18.00
C GLY A 173 -13.89 1.25 -17.16
N LEU A 174 -12.68 1.55 -16.67
CA LEU A 174 -11.84 0.60 -15.93
C LEU A 174 -12.51 0.10 -14.66
N TYR A 175 -13.18 0.98 -13.91
CA TYR A 175 -13.85 0.55 -12.69
C TYR A 175 -14.92 -0.51 -12.97
N ARG A 176 -15.71 -0.35 -14.04
CA ARG A 176 -16.71 -1.36 -14.41
C ARG A 176 -16.07 -2.71 -14.75
N ILE A 177 -14.95 -2.70 -15.47
CA ILE A 177 -14.18 -3.91 -15.79
C ILE A 177 -13.74 -4.64 -14.51
N THR A 178 -13.35 -3.91 -13.46
CA THR A 178 -12.98 -4.53 -12.17
C THR A 178 -14.15 -5.17 -11.43
N LEU A 179 -15.38 -4.76 -11.69
CA LEU A 179 -16.56 -5.39 -11.09
C LEU A 179 -16.93 -6.68 -11.82
N GLU A 180 -16.78 -6.69 -13.15
CA GLU A 180 -17.17 -7.82 -14.01
C GLU A 180 -16.11 -8.93 -14.08
N HIS A 181 -14.83 -8.61 -13.86
CA HIS A 181 -13.72 -9.55 -14.01
C HIS A 181 -12.87 -9.67 -12.73
N PRO A 182 -12.93 -10.81 -12.02
CA PRO A 182 -12.17 -11.02 -10.78
C PRO A 182 -10.66 -10.83 -10.94
N PHE A 183 -10.09 -11.23 -12.08
CA PHE A 183 -8.67 -11.03 -12.35
C PHE A 183 -8.30 -9.55 -12.50
N ALA A 184 -9.14 -8.76 -13.17
CA ALA A 184 -8.92 -7.32 -13.31
C ALA A 184 -9.04 -6.61 -11.96
N HIS A 185 -9.96 -7.08 -11.11
CA HIS A 185 -10.14 -6.63 -9.75
C HIS A 185 -8.85 -6.81 -8.90
N GLU A 186 -8.32 -8.04 -8.87
CA GLU A 186 -7.07 -8.32 -8.15
C GLU A 186 -5.86 -7.57 -8.72
N LEU A 187 -5.80 -7.41 -10.05
CA LEU A 187 -4.74 -6.65 -10.69
C LEU A 187 -4.75 -5.18 -10.25
N ILE A 188 -5.93 -4.59 -10.11
CA ILE A 188 -6.08 -3.23 -9.62
C ILE A 188 -5.65 -3.11 -8.15
N HIS A 189 -6.02 -4.06 -7.29
CA HIS A 189 -5.50 -4.10 -5.91
C HIS A 189 -3.97 -4.16 -5.86
N ALA A 190 -3.36 -5.06 -6.63
CA ALA A 190 -1.90 -5.14 -6.74
C ALA A 190 -1.29 -3.82 -7.27
N HIS A 191 -1.96 -3.17 -8.23
CA HIS A 191 -1.56 -1.88 -8.75
C HIS A 191 -1.63 -0.75 -7.70
N PHE A 192 -2.68 -0.69 -6.88
CA PHE A 192 -2.78 0.29 -5.80
C PHE A 192 -1.72 0.08 -4.71
N ILE A 193 -1.42 -1.17 -4.35
CA ILE A 193 -0.31 -1.48 -3.44
C ILE A 193 1.02 -1.00 -4.03
N LEU A 194 1.26 -1.29 -5.31
CA LEU A 194 2.51 -0.92 -5.99
C LEU A 194 2.67 0.60 -6.09
N THR A 195 1.64 1.32 -6.56
CA THR A 195 1.66 2.79 -6.68
C THR A 195 1.83 3.45 -5.32
N GLY A 196 1.16 2.95 -4.29
CA GLY A 196 1.38 3.38 -2.92
C GLY A 196 2.81 3.15 -2.44
N CYS A 197 3.42 1.99 -2.74
CA CYS A 197 4.82 1.74 -2.40
C CYS A 197 5.77 2.70 -3.12
N LEU A 198 5.54 2.95 -4.41
CA LEU A 198 6.32 3.91 -5.20
C LEU A 198 6.25 5.33 -4.63
N PHE A 199 5.10 5.74 -4.09
CA PHE A 199 4.93 7.05 -3.49
C PHE A 199 5.48 7.13 -2.05
N PHE A 200 5.10 6.21 -1.16
CA PHE A 200 5.44 6.31 0.26
C PHE A 200 6.87 5.88 0.60
N TRP A 201 7.50 4.97 -0.16
CA TRP A 201 8.84 4.48 0.19
C TRP A 201 9.93 5.55 0.08
N PRO A 202 9.98 6.39 -0.98
CA PRO A 202 10.89 7.55 -1.04
C PRO A 202 10.63 8.56 0.09
N LEU A 203 9.37 8.75 0.50
CA LEU A 203 8.98 9.66 1.58
C LEU A 203 9.49 9.15 2.94
N VAL A 204 9.27 7.87 3.23
CA VAL A 204 9.71 7.19 4.47
C VAL A 204 11.24 7.03 4.52
N GLY A 205 11.90 6.80 3.39
CA GLY A 205 13.35 6.91 3.23
C GLY A 205 14.21 5.89 4.00
N HIS A 206 13.64 4.80 4.49
CA HIS A 206 14.39 3.75 5.20
C HIS A 206 15.23 2.88 4.25
N ASP A 207 14.70 2.58 3.06
CA ASP A 207 15.37 1.80 2.03
C ASP A 207 16.29 2.65 1.13
N PRO A 208 17.39 2.09 0.60
CA PRO A 208 18.39 2.82 -0.20
C PRO A 208 17.88 3.11 -1.62
N LEU A 209 16.92 4.02 -1.73
CA LEU A 209 16.38 4.50 -3.00
C LEU A 209 17.24 5.64 -3.57
N PRO A 210 17.39 5.72 -4.91
CA PRO A 210 18.08 6.85 -5.54
C PRO A 210 17.31 8.16 -5.31
N ASN A 211 18.00 9.30 -5.41
CA ASN A 211 17.39 10.64 -5.33
C ASN A 211 16.58 10.90 -4.06
N ARG A 212 17.14 10.63 -2.88
CA ARG A 212 16.48 10.95 -1.61
C ARG A 212 16.28 12.47 -1.47
N TRP A 213 15.03 12.92 -1.51
CA TRP A 213 14.69 14.33 -1.31
C TRP A 213 14.86 14.75 0.16
N PRO A 214 15.11 16.04 0.44
CA PRO A 214 15.15 16.54 1.81
C PRO A 214 13.75 16.52 2.44
N TYR A 215 13.66 16.43 3.77
CA TYR A 215 12.37 16.32 4.49
C TYR A 215 11.35 17.41 4.15
N PRO A 216 11.71 18.71 4.01
CA PRO A 216 10.77 19.75 3.60
C PRO A 216 10.10 19.46 2.25
N ALA A 217 10.88 18.98 1.28
CA ALA A 217 10.36 18.67 -0.04
C ALA A 217 9.43 17.45 -0.02
N ARG A 218 9.70 16.46 0.84
CA ARG A 218 8.80 15.31 1.08
C ARG A 218 7.50 15.75 1.74
N ALA A 219 7.58 16.61 2.75
CA ALA A 219 6.40 17.14 3.44
C ALA A 219 5.54 17.98 2.49
N LEU A 220 6.17 18.79 1.62
CA LEU A 220 5.48 19.54 0.58
C LEU A 220 4.78 18.62 -0.43
N LEU A 221 5.43 17.54 -0.90
CA LEU A 221 4.77 16.56 -1.77
C LEU A 221 3.55 15.92 -1.11
N MET A 222 3.66 15.57 0.18
CA MET A 222 2.52 15.04 0.94
C MET A 222 1.39 16.06 1.04
N LEU A 223 1.72 17.32 1.37
CA LEU A 223 0.76 18.42 1.42
C LEU A 223 0.09 18.68 0.07
N LEU A 224 0.82 18.59 -1.03
CA LEU A 224 0.25 18.74 -2.38
C LEU A 224 -0.71 17.61 -2.75
N SER A 225 -0.66 16.45 -2.09
CA SER A 225 -1.59 15.35 -2.35
C SER A 225 -2.97 15.54 -1.70
N VAL A 226 -3.03 16.33 -0.63
CA VAL A 226 -4.25 16.57 0.18
C VAL A 226 -5.44 17.03 -0.67
N PRO A 227 -5.33 18.11 -1.48
CA PRO A 227 -6.47 18.62 -2.23
C PRO A 227 -7.08 17.59 -3.19
N PHE A 228 -6.28 16.67 -3.72
CA PHE A 228 -6.75 15.68 -4.69
C PHE A 228 -7.68 14.63 -4.07
N HIS A 229 -7.42 14.21 -2.82
CA HIS A 229 -8.34 13.31 -2.10
C HIS A 229 -9.65 14.02 -1.77
N THR A 230 -9.57 15.28 -1.34
CA THR A 230 -10.75 16.12 -1.10
C THR A 230 -11.57 16.28 -2.39
N VAL A 231 -10.93 16.67 -3.50
CA VAL A 231 -11.62 16.84 -4.80
C VAL A 231 -12.26 15.54 -5.25
N LEU A 232 -11.53 14.43 -5.25
CA LEU A 232 -12.06 13.15 -5.71
C LEU A 232 -13.19 12.65 -4.79
N GLY A 233 -13.01 12.72 -3.47
CA GLY A 233 -14.02 12.32 -2.48
C GLY A 233 -15.31 13.14 -2.57
N LEU A 234 -15.20 14.46 -2.66
CA LEU A 234 -16.37 15.33 -2.87
C LEU A 234 -17.04 15.06 -4.22
N THR A 235 -16.27 14.83 -5.28
CA THR A 235 -16.83 14.51 -6.61
C THR A 235 -17.63 13.21 -6.57
N VAL A 236 -17.11 12.16 -5.93
CA VAL A 236 -17.85 10.89 -5.76
C VAL A 236 -19.11 11.10 -4.92
N MET A 237 -18.99 11.82 -3.80
CA MET A 237 -20.10 12.06 -2.87
C MET A 237 -21.23 12.91 -3.47
N GLN A 238 -20.90 13.86 -4.34
CA GLN A 238 -21.84 14.80 -4.96
C GLN A 238 -22.26 14.39 -6.37
N SER A 239 -21.73 13.31 -6.92
CA SER A 239 -22.06 12.84 -8.26
C SER A 239 -23.55 12.51 -8.38
N SER A 240 -24.14 12.97 -9.49
CA SER A 240 -25.51 12.62 -9.90
C SER A 240 -25.58 11.31 -10.68
N THR A 241 -24.46 10.60 -10.80
CA THR A 241 -24.36 9.26 -11.40
C THR A 241 -23.70 8.29 -10.41
N LEU A 242 -24.13 7.04 -10.42
CA LEU A 242 -23.49 5.98 -9.65
C LEU A 242 -22.20 5.54 -10.33
N PHE A 243 -21.09 5.59 -9.61
CA PHE A 243 -19.86 4.93 -10.01
C PHE A 243 -20.10 3.41 -10.01
N GLY A 244 -19.73 2.75 -11.09
CA GLY A 244 -20.10 1.35 -11.35
C GLY A 244 -21.44 1.18 -12.08
N GLY A 245 -22.19 2.27 -12.28
CA GLY A 245 -23.41 2.28 -13.09
C GLY A 245 -24.54 1.44 -12.50
N ASP A 246 -25.13 0.58 -13.32
CA ASP A 246 -26.23 -0.32 -12.94
C ASP A 246 -25.79 -1.53 -12.11
N TRP A 247 -24.48 -1.74 -11.90
CA TRP A 247 -23.96 -2.87 -11.12
C TRP A 247 -24.56 -2.94 -9.72
N TYR A 248 -24.43 -1.86 -8.93
CA TYR A 248 -24.93 -1.84 -7.55
C TYR A 248 -26.46 -1.98 -7.46
N PRO A 249 -27.27 -1.25 -8.25
CA PRO A 249 -28.70 -1.49 -8.32
C PRO A 249 -29.07 -2.93 -8.73
N SER A 250 -28.31 -3.55 -9.65
CA SER A 250 -28.59 -4.90 -10.15
C SER A 250 -28.45 -6.00 -9.08
N LEU A 251 -27.69 -5.73 -8.02
CA LEU A 251 -27.55 -6.66 -6.89
C LEU A 251 -28.85 -6.77 -6.07
N ALA A 252 -29.79 -5.82 -6.20
CA ALA A 252 -31.07 -5.82 -5.51
C ALA A 252 -30.94 -6.02 -3.98
N LEU A 253 -29.95 -5.37 -3.37
CA LEU A 253 -29.70 -5.45 -1.93
C LEU A 253 -30.77 -4.67 -1.15
N GLY A 254 -31.79 -5.37 -0.63
CA GLY A 254 -32.89 -4.72 0.12
C GLY A 254 -32.48 -3.99 1.41
N TRP A 255 -31.22 -4.14 1.84
CA TRP A 255 -30.65 -3.56 3.06
C TRP A 255 -29.64 -2.43 2.80
N ALA A 256 -29.31 -2.14 1.53
CA ALA A 256 -28.36 -1.08 1.17
C ALA A 256 -28.92 -0.22 0.04
N ASP A 257 -28.81 1.10 0.20
CA ASP A 257 -29.06 2.07 -0.88
C ASP A 257 -27.73 2.45 -1.54
N PRO A 258 -27.52 2.13 -2.84
CA PRO A 258 -26.31 2.49 -3.57
C PRO A 258 -25.97 3.98 -3.55
N TRP A 259 -26.97 4.87 -3.50
CA TRP A 259 -26.74 6.32 -3.46
C TRP A 259 -26.23 6.78 -2.10
N ALA A 260 -26.84 6.29 -1.03
CA ALA A 260 -26.33 6.52 0.33
C ALA A 260 -24.92 5.94 0.50
N ASP A 261 -24.67 4.74 -0.02
CA ASP A 261 -23.37 4.09 0.06
C ASP A 261 -22.29 4.87 -0.70
N GLN A 262 -22.59 5.39 -1.90
CA GLN A 262 -21.66 6.24 -2.65
C GLN A 262 -21.29 7.52 -1.92
N LYS A 263 -22.23 8.13 -1.18
CA LYS A 263 -21.92 9.30 -0.33
C LYS A 263 -20.93 8.93 0.76
N VAL A 264 -21.12 7.79 1.41
CA VAL A 264 -20.18 7.26 2.41
C VAL A 264 -18.83 6.97 1.77
N ALA A 265 -18.82 6.37 0.58
CA ALA A 265 -17.61 6.05 -0.17
C ALA A 265 -16.76 7.30 -0.47
N GLY A 266 -17.40 8.38 -0.95
CA GLY A 266 -16.73 9.66 -1.15
C GLY A 266 -16.21 10.27 0.16
N GLY A 267 -16.96 10.14 1.26
CA GLY A 267 -16.53 10.54 2.59
C GLY A 267 -15.32 9.76 3.12
N VAL A 268 -15.29 8.43 2.92
CA VAL A 268 -14.15 7.57 3.27
C VAL A 268 -12.90 7.98 2.50
N LEU A 269 -13.03 8.20 1.18
CA LEU A 269 -11.94 8.61 0.32
C LEU A 269 -11.34 9.96 0.76
N TRP A 270 -12.20 10.92 1.05
CA TRP A 270 -11.78 12.23 1.54
C TRP A 270 -11.15 12.14 2.93
N ALA A 271 -11.89 11.70 3.94
CA ALA A 271 -11.45 11.70 5.33
C ALA A 271 -10.24 10.77 5.56
N GLY A 272 -10.22 9.60 4.90
CA GLY A 272 -9.11 8.66 4.96
C GLY A 272 -7.83 9.24 4.38
N GLY A 273 -7.94 9.90 3.21
CA GLY A 273 -6.82 10.60 2.59
C GLY A 273 -6.24 11.70 3.48
N GLU A 274 -7.09 12.52 4.08
CA GLU A 274 -6.68 13.61 4.99
C GLU A 274 -6.01 13.06 6.26
N PHE A 275 -6.59 12.04 6.88
CA PHE A 275 -6.06 11.45 8.11
C PHE A 275 -4.63 10.92 7.92
N VAL A 276 -4.40 10.17 6.84
CA VAL A 276 -3.06 9.66 6.53
C VAL A 276 -2.11 10.80 6.17
N SER A 277 -2.58 11.79 5.40
CA SER A 277 -1.78 12.92 4.96
C SER A 277 -1.29 13.77 6.12
N VAL A 278 -2.18 14.17 7.02
CA VAL A 278 -1.84 14.96 8.22
C VAL A 278 -0.86 14.18 9.10
N THR A 279 -1.09 12.89 9.31
CA THR A 279 -0.20 12.03 10.11
C THR A 279 1.20 11.97 9.50
N MET A 280 1.30 11.75 8.19
CA MET A 280 2.60 11.68 7.50
C MET A 280 3.32 13.03 7.46
N ILE A 281 2.60 14.13 7.24
CA ILE A 281 3.16 15.48 7.29
C ILE A 281 3.73 15.75 8.68
N ALA A 282 2.98 15.47 9.76
CA ALA A 282 3.44 15.65 11.13
C ALA A 282 4.73 14.85 11.38
N VAL A 283 4.76 13.57 10.98
CA VAL A 283 5.94 12.71 11.11
C VAL A 283 7.14 13.24 10.30
N LEU A 284 6.94 13.73 9.09
CA LEU A 284 8.01 14.30 8.26
C LEU A 284 8.55 15.63 8.81
N VAL A 285 7.67 16.48 9.34
CA VAL A 285 8.06 17.74 9.99
C VAL A 285 8.84 17.46 11.28
N LEU A 286 8.39 16.52 12.10
CA LEU A 286 9.14 16.12 13.31
C LEU A 286 10.52 15.55 12.96
N GLN A 287 10.62 14.78 11.87
CA GLN A 287 11.91 14.29 11.38
C GLN A 287 12.79 15.43 10.85
N TRP A 288 12.21 16.40 10.16
CA TRP A 288 12.92 17.58 9.70
C TRP A 288 13.51 18.38 10.87
N VAL A 289 12.69 18.73 11.87
CA VAL A 289 13.13 19.46 13.07
C VAL A 289 14.29 18.74 13.75
N ARG A 290 14.15 17.43 13.99
CA ARG A 290 15.21 16.61 14.61
C ARG A 290 16.49 16.54 13.77
N GLN A 291 16.39 16.55 12.44
CA GLN A 291 17.58 16.60 11.58
C GLN A 291 18.26 17.96 11.68
N SER A 292 17.49 19.04 11.58
CA SER A 292 18.02 20.41 11.65
C SER A 292 18.70 20.69 12.99
N GLU A 293 18.16 20.20 14.11
CA GLU A 293 18.83 20.29 15.43
C GLU A 293 20.17 19.56 15.47
N ARG A 294 20.26 18.37 14.85
CA ARG A 294 21.52 17.61 14.78
C ARG A 294 22.55 18.29 13.90
N GLU A 295 22.10 18.89 12.80
CA GLU A 295 22.94 19.62 11.87
C GLU A 295 23.47 20.92 12.50
N ALA A 296 22.62 21.68 13.18
CA ALA A 296 23.02 22.86 13.95
C ALA A 296 24.08 22.50 15.01
N ARG A 297 23.84 21.47 15.84
CA ARG A 297 24.83 21.00 16.83
C ARG A 297 26.14 20.53 16.21
N ARG A 298 26.12 20.04 14.96
CA ARG A 298 27.34 19.64 14.25
C ARG A 298 28.12 20.87 13.80
N ILE A 299 27.43 21.87 13.24
CA ILE A 299 28.02 23.13 12.80
C ILE A 299 28.63 23.87 13.99
N ASP A 300 27.91 23.98 15.12
CA ASP A 300 28.42 24.61 16.35
C ASP A 300 29.73 23.95 16.82
N ARG A 301 29.77 22.61 16.85
CA ARG A 301 31.00 21.87 17.22
C ARG A 301 32.15 22.06 16.24
N GLU A 302 31.86 22.28 14.96
CA GLU A 302 32.88 22.56 13.94
C GLU A 302 33.43 23.98 14.10
N LEU A 303 32.57 24.96 14.40
CA LEU A 303 32.95 26.35 14.71
C LEU A 303 33.77 26.45 16.00
N ASP A 304 33.36 25.80 17.09
CA ASP A 304 34.10 25.76 18.35
C ASP A 304 35.53 25.23 18.17
N ARG A 305 35.69 24.21 17.31
CA ARG A 305 37.00 23.63 16.97
C ARG A 305 37.85 24.57 16.13
N GLN A 306 37.23 25.36 15.25
CA GLN A 306 37.94 26.38 14.45
C GLN A 306 38.41 27.51 15.36
N GLU A 307 37.54 28.05 16.21
CA GLU A 307 37.90 29.09 17.18
C GLU A 307 39.02 28.63 18.12
N ALA A 308 38.97 27.40 18.63
CA ALA A 308 40.02 26.86 19.47
C ALA A 308 41.38 26.77 18.76
N ARG A 309 41.38 26.43 17.46
CA ARG A 309 42.60 26.40 16.63
C ARG A 309 43.14 27.79 16.38
N GLU A 310 42.26 28.76 16.09
CA GLU A 310 42.65 30.16 15.89
C GLU A 310 43.24 30.77 17.16
N ARG A 311 42.62 30.53 18.32
CA ARG A 311 43.16 30.97 19.63
C ARG A 311 44.53 30.34 19.92
N ALA A 312 44.70 29.05 19.62
CA ALA A 312 45.99 28.37 19.78
C ALA A 312 47.07 28.93 18.84
N ALA A 313 46.72 29.21 17.58
CA ALA A 313 47.63 29.82 16.60
C ALA A 313 48.06 31.23 17.03
N ALA A 314 47.11 32.06 17.49
CA ALA A 314 47.39 33.40 18.00
C ALA A 314 48.31 33.38 19.23
N ALA A 315 48.12 32.41 20.14
CA ALA A 315 49.00 32.23 21.29
C ALA A 315 50.43 31.83 20.87
N SER A 316 50.59 31.04 19.81
CA SER A 316 51.91 30.61 19.31
C SER A 316 52.69 31.72 18.60
N SER A 317 52.01 32.65 17.90
CA SER A 317 52.65 33.76 17.19
C SER A 317 53.03 34.94 18.10
N GLY A 318 52.31 35.13 19.22
CA GLY A 318 52.61 36.15 20.22
C GLY A 318 53.83 35.86 21.11
N GLY A 319 54.30 34.59 21.17
CA GLY A 319 55.41 34.16 22.04
C GLY A 319 56.82 34.37 21.46
N THR A 320 56.96 34.81 20.21
CA THR A 320 58.26 34.97 19.52
C THR A 320 58.87 36.38 19.58
N ALA A 321 58.32 37.29 20.38
CA ALA A 321 58.71 38.71 20.42
C ALA A 321 59.45 39.18 21.70
N THR A 322 60.11 38.28 22.43
CA THR A 322 61.01 38.60 23.55
C THR A 322 62.39 38.00 23.31
#